data_AF-A0A519IA34-F1
#
_entry.id   AF-A0A519IA34-F1
#
_cell.length_a   1.000
_cell.length_b   1.000
_cell.length_c   1.000
_cell.angle_alpha   90.00
_cell.angle_beta   90.00
_cell.angle_gamma   90.00
#
_symmetry.space_group_name_H-M   'P 1'
#
loop_
_entity.id
_entity.type
_entity.pdbx_description
1 polymer ?
#
loop_
_entity_poly.entity_id
_entity_poly.type
_entity_poly.pdbx_seq_one_letter_code
_entity_poly.pdbx_strand_id
1 'polypeptide(L)' 'PTNVVRVVLQGGYLPATAGNPRPHGMPPFQQTLGDEDVAAVATFVRNSWGNRAPGVGTIEVYRARERRGL' A
#
# COMPACT_ATOMS: atom_id res chain seq x y z
N PRO A 1 -1.30 -9.43 -3.39
CA PRO A 1 -1.38 -7.94 -3.31
C PRO A 1 -0.91 -7.35 -1.96
N THR A 2 -0.53 -8.18 -0.99
CA THR A 2 -0.07 -7.80 0.37
C THR A 2 0.94 -6.65 0.41
N ASN A 3 1.96 -6.63 -0.45
CA ASN A 3 2.99 -5.60 -0.41
C ASN A 3 2.42 -4.21 -0.71
N VAL A 4 1.60 -4.09 -1.78
CA VAL A 4 0.97 -2.81 -2.15
C VAL A 4 0.02 -2.32 -1.07
N VAL A 5 -0.79 -3.21 -0.49
CA VAL A 5 -1.72 -2.88 0.59
C VAL A 5 -0.96 -2.40 1.83
N ARG A 6 0.13 -3.09 2.19
CA ARG A 6 0.97 -2.70 3.34
C ARG A 6 1.62 -1.34 3.15
N VAL A 7 2.17 -1.07 1.97
CA VAL A 7 2.79 0.21 1.67
C VAL A 7 1.74 1.32 1.85
N VAL A 8 0.55 1.22 1.25
CA VAL A 8 -0.52 2.24 1.41
C VAL A 8 -0.90 2.45 2.89
N LEU A 9 -1.11 1.37 3.64
CA LEU A 9 -1.52 1.45 5.04
C LEU A 9 -0.41 2.04 5.94
N GLN A 10 0.82 1.60 5.74
CA GLN A 10 1.90 1.75 6.72
C GLN A 10 2.96 2.77 6.31
N GLY A 11 2.90 3.24 5.07
CA GLY A 11 3.95 4.07 4.53
C GLY A 11 5.25 3.28 4.34
N GLY A 12 6.34 4.00 4.18
CA GLY A 12 7.67 3.43 4.12
C GLY A 12 8.73 4.45 3.76
N TYR A 13 9.97 4.15 4.14
CA TYR A 13 11.15 4.89 3.70
C TYR A 13 12.00 3.98 2.84
N LEU A 14 12.40 4.48 1.68
CA LEU A 14 13.36 3.77 0.85
C LEU A 14 14.74 3.80 1.54
N PRO A 15 15.57 2.76 1.35
CA PRO A 15 16.93 2.78 1.86
C PRO A 15 17.71 3.92 1.21
N ALA A 16 18.51 4.63 2.00
CA ALA A 16 19.46 5.60 1.47
C ALA A 16 20.58 4.85 0.74
N THR A 17 20.84 5.22 -0.51
CA THR A 17 21.92 4.65 -1.32
C THR A 17 22.78 5.75 -1.91
N ALA A 18 23.94 5.41 -2.46
CA ALA A 18 24.77 6.40 -3.17
C ALA A 18 24.00 7.07 -4.33
N GLY A 19 23.11 6.34 -5.01
CA GLY A 19 22.26 6.86 -6.08
C GLY A 19 20.96 7.53 -5.61
N ASN A 20 20.59 7.40 -4.34
CA ASN A 20 19.43 8.04 -3.73
C ASN A 20 19.76 8.41 -2.27
N PRO A 21 20.57 9.47 -2.05
CA PRO A 21 21.08 9.80 -0.72
C PRO A 21 20.02 10.46 0.19
N ARG A 22 18.91 10.95 -0.39
CA ARG A 22 17.80 11.59 0.34
C ARG A 22 16.46 11.04 -0.13
N PRO A 23 16.14 9.80 0.23
CA PRO A 23 14.88 9.18 -0.17
C PRO A 23 13.69 9.92 0.46
N HIS A 24 12.69 10.23 -0.35
CA HIS A 24 11.40 10.68 0.16
C HIS A 24 10.64 9.51 0.76
N GLY A 25 10.11 9.70 1.97
CA GLY A 25 9.24 8.75 2.63
C GLY A 25 7.80 8.85 2.12
N MET A 26 7.08 7.74 2.20
CA MET A 26 5.64 7.71 2.02
C MET A 26 4.99 7.64 3.42
N PRO A 27 4.11 8.60 3.79
CA PRO A 27 3.37 8.53 5.04
C PRO A 27 2.40 7.35 5.09
N PRO A 28 2.04 6.84 6.30
CA PRO A 28 0.97 5.86 6.45
C PRO A 28 -0.40 6.50 6.22
N PHE A 29 -1.27 5.84 5.44
CA PHE A 29 -2.65 6.30 5.21
C PHE A 29 -3.70 5.52 6.00
N GLN A 30 -3.31 4.58 6.86
CA GLN A 30 -4.25 3.77 7.65
C GLN A 30 -5.23 4.58 8.51
N GLN A 31 -4.89 5.81 8.89
CA GLN A 31 -5.76 6.68 9.70
C GLN A 31 -6.71 7.54 8.86
N THR A 32 -6.45 7.67 7.56
CA THR A 32 -7.16 8.61 6.68
C THR A 32 -8.05 7.89 5.68
N LEU A 33 -7.65 6.70 5.22
CA LEU A 33 -8.37 5.93 4.22
C LEU A 33 -9.09 4.74 4.86
N GLY A 34 -10.32 4.47 4.41
CA GLY A 34 -11.07 3.26 4.74
C GLY A 34 -10.54 2.01 4.02
N ASP A 35 -11.06 0.83 4.35
CA ASP A 35 -10.65 -0.41 3.68
C ASP A 35 -11.05 -0.45 2.20
N GLU A 36 -12.19 0.15 1.87
CA GLU A 36 -12.69 0.27 0.50
C GLU A 36 -11.82 1.21 -0.35
N ASP A 37 -11.40 2.35 0.21
CA ASP A 37 -10.51 3.29 -0.45
C ASP A 37 -9.16 2.65 -0.76
N VAL A 38 -8.59 1.95 0.23
CA VAL A 38 -7.32 1.24 0.07
C VAL A 38 -7.44 0.13 -0.98
N ALA A 39 -8.55 -0.60 -1.00
CA ALA A 39 -8.83 -1.62 -2.01
C ALA A 39 -8.94 -1.01 -3.41
N ALA A 40 -9.64 0.12 -3.54
CA ALA A 40 -9.80 0.86 -4.80
C ALA A 40 -8.45 1.37 -5.32
N VAL A 41 -7.67 2.07 -4.49
CA VAL A 41 -6.34 2.59 -4.85
C VAL A 41 -5.40 1.44 -5.23
N ALA A 42 -5.35 0.37 -4.43
CA ALA A 42 -4.51 -0.78 -4.72
C ALA A 42 -4.91 -1.46 -6.04
N THR A 43 -6.22 -1.58 -6.32
CA THR A 43 -6.73 -2.12 -7.57
C THR A 43 -6.37 -1.24 -8.76
N PHE A 44 -6.53 0.08 -8.62
CA PHE A 44 -6.15 1.05 -9.65
C PHE A 44 -4.66 0.92 -10.00
N VAL A 45 -3.78 0.95 -9.01
CA VAL A 45 -2.32 0.80 -9.22
C VAL A 45 -1.98 -0.50 -9.93
N ARG A 46 -2.62 -1.60 -9.54
CA ARG A 46 -2.40 -2.96 -10.07
C ARG A 46 -2.89 -3.17 -11.51
N ASN A 47 -3.72 -2.26 -12.02
CA ASN A 47 -4.28 -2.34 -13.39
C ASN A 47 -3.89 -1.15 -14.27
N SER A 48 -3.14 -0.18 -13.73
CA SER A 48 -2.69 1.02 -14.43
C SER A 48 -1.25 0.88 -14.91
N TRP A 49 -0.82 1.77 -15.82
CA TRP A 49 0.54 1.83 -16.35
C TRP A 49 1.05 0.51 -16.94
N GLY A 50 0.15 -0.26 -17.58
CA GLY A 50 0.48 -1.55 -18.19
C GLY A 50 0.52 -2.72 -17.20
N ASN A 51 0.29 -2.49 -15.91
CA ASN A 51 0.13 -3.57 -14.93
C ASN A 51 -1.13 -4.40 -15.24
N ARG A 52 -1.04 -5.72 -15.11
CA ARG A 52 -2.17 -6.64 -15.28
C ARG A 52 -2.19 -7.61 -14.10
N ALA A 53 -2.91 -7.24 -13.05
CA ALA A 53 -3.02 -8.08 -11.87
C ALA A 53 -4.44 -8.05 -11.29
N PRO A 54 -4.91 -9.15 -10.67
CA PRO A 54 -6.24 -9.20 -10.08
C PRO A 54 -6.48 -8.06 -9.09
N GLY A 55 -7.72 -7.57 -9.05
CA GLY A 55 -8.17 -6.57 -8.09
C GLY A 55 -7.98 -6.99 -6.64
N VAL A 56 -8.03 -6.02 -5.74
CA VAL A 56 -7.91 -6.21 -4.29
C VAL A 56 -9.28 -6.03 -3.67
N GLY A 57 -9.71 -6.99 -2.85
CA GLY A 57 -10.99 -6.91 -2.16
C GLY A 57 -10.89 -6.24 -0.79
N THR A 58 -11.96 -5.58 -0.35
CA THR A 58 -12.05 -4.91 0.95
C THR A 58 -11.72 -5.85 2.12
N ILE A 59 -12.21 -7.10 2.10
CA ILE A 59 -11.93 -8.08 3.17
C ILE A 59 -10.44 -8.46 3.27
N GLU A 60 -9.72 -8.39 2.15
CA GLU A 60 -8.29 -8.66 2.13
C GLU A 60 -7.51 -7.52 2.81
N VAL A 61 -7.95 -6.27 2.61
CA VAL A 61 -7.41 -5.09 3.29
C VAL A 61 -7.70 -5.13 4.78
N TYR A 62 -8.94 -5.42 5.17
CA TYR A 62 -9.33 -5.59 6.56
C TYR A 62 -8.41 -6.59 7.29
N ARG A 63 -8.23 -7.79 6.70
CA ARG A 63 -7.31 -8.80 7.24
C ARG A 63 -5.86 -8.31 7.32
N ALA A 64 -5.43 -7.45 6.40
CA ALA A 64 -4.08 -6.90 6.41
C ALA A 64 -3.87 -5.88 7.55
N ARG A 65 -4.92 -5.16 7.97
CA ARG A 65 -4.88 -4.28 9.15
C ARG A 65 -4.82 -5.06 10.45
N GLU A 66 -5.72 -6.02 10.62
CA GLU A 66 -5.83 -6.83 11.85
C GLU A 66 -4.55 -7.61 12.15
N ARG A 67 -3.86 -8.10 11.12
CA ARG A 67 -2.63 -8.92 11.26
C ARG A 67 -1.47 -8.20 11.94
N ARG A 68 -1.57 -6.89 12.21
CA ARG A 68 -0.55 -6.10 12.93
C ARG A 68 -1.09 -5.44 14.20
N GLY A 69 -2.35 -5.69 14.58
CA GLY A 69 -2.92 -5.24 15.86
C GLY A 69 -2.42 -6.04 17.08
N LEU A 70 -1.46 -6.94 16.89
CA LEU A 70 -0.67 -7.64 17.91
C LEU A 70 0.73 -7.01 17.99
#